data_AF-A0A147FAV1-F1
#
_entry.id   AF-A0A147FAV1-F1
#
_cell.length_a   1.000
_cell.length_b   1.000
_cell.length_c   1.000
_cell.angle_alpha   90.00
_cell.angle_beta   90.00
_cell.angle_gamma   90.00
#
_symmetry.space_group_name_H-M   'P 1'
#
loop_
_entity.id
_entity.type
_entity.pdbx_description
1 polymer ?
#
loop_
_entity_poly.entity_id
_entity_poly.type
_entity_poly.pdbx_seq_one_letter_code
_entity_poly.pdbx_strand_id
1 'polypeptide(L)'
;MDVVPFGPRIEDPRGVARPTSRRDGIAVFGFQQVFERALPLFLPSGHAIRLPRPEGYSLLKLRAWLDRRTTGDADDIALAVHWYTESTSVRERLYDDLAVLETHDFNELVASAHILGSDMRQQLSAQDATALVSLVERRGLHDLTSRLIGLPHDRGLRREVVDAFAAGLQAADDD
;
A
#
# COMPACT_ATOMS: atom_id res chain seq x y z
N MET A 1 -0.86 14.88 17.63
CA MET A 1 -0.63 14.82 16.17
C MET A 1 0.88 14.84 15.98
N ASP A 2 1.45 13.77 15.42
CA ASP A 2 2.89 13.73 15.12
C ASP A 2 3.12 14.37 13.74
N VAL A 3 3.99 15.37 13.69
CA VAL A 3 4.41 16.01 12.43
C VAL A 3 5.81 15.50 12.10
N VAL A 4 5.95 14.86 10.94
CA VAL A 4 7.22 14.29 10.48
C VAL A 4 7.64 15.00 9.19
N PRO A 5 8.76 15.73 9.18
CA PRO A 5 9.30 16.29 7.94
C PRO A 5 9.85 15.18 7.05
N PHE A 6 9.68 15.31 5.74
CA PHE A 6 10.17 14.35 4.73
C PHE A 6 10.68 15.10 3.49
N GLY A 7 11.33 14.38 2.59
CA GLY A 7 11.86 14.90 1.34
C GLY A 7 13.39 14.89 1.26
N PRO A 8 13.96 15.16 0.07
CA PRO A 8 15.36 14.86 -0.24
C PRO A 8 16.41 15.53 0.65
N ARG A 9 16.07 16.66 1.30
CA ARG A 9 16.98 17.39 2.20
C ARG A 9 16.91 16.94 3.65
N ILE A 10 15.89 16.16 4.01
CA ILE A 10 15.62 15.71 5.38
C ILE A 10 16.03 14.24 5.57
N GLU A 11 15.98 13.47 4.49
CA GLU A 11 16.20 12.03 4.53
C GLU A 11 17.70 11.67 4.52
N ASP A 12 18.18 11.06 5.61
CA ASP A 12 19.55 10.55 5.74
C ASP A 12 19.62 9.29 6.64
N PRO A 13 19.77 8.08 6.05
CA PRO A 13 19.80 7.78 4.62
C PRO A 13 18.41 7.96 3.97
N ARG A 14 18.33 7.88 2.63
CA ARG A 14 17.06 7.95 1.87
C ARG A 14 15.96 7.09 2.51
N GLY A 15 14.78 7.68 2.67
CA GLY A 15 13.63 7.05 3.32
C GLY A 15 13.64 7.08 4.86
N VAL A 16 14.62 7.75 5.49
CA VAL A 16 14.70 7.88 6.96
C VAL A 16 14.89 9.34 7.35
N ALA A 17 13.93 9.91 8.09
CA ALA A 17 14.06 11.22 8.71
C ALA A 17 14.56 11.07 10.15
N ARG A 18 15.39 12.01 10.62
CA ARG A 18 15.90 12.03 12.01
C ARG A 18 15.51 13.30 12.74
N PRO A 19 14.29 13.38 13.31
CA PRO A 19 13.88 14.51 14.13
C PRO A 19 14.74 14.59 15.39
N THR A 20 15.13 15.79 15.81
CA THR A 20 15.89 16.02 17.05
C THR A 20 15.17 15.57 18.32
N SER A 21 13.84 15.45 18.27
CA SER A 21 12.99 15.01 19.37
C SER A 21 12.95 13.50 19.58
N ARG A 22 13.53 12.69 18.69
CA ARG A 22 13.54 11.22 18.78
C ARG A 22 14.96 10.67 18.68
N ARG A 23 15.24 9.62 19.46
CA ARG A 23 16.53 8.90 19.41
C ARG A 23 16.66 8.05 18.14
N ASP A 24 15.54 7.51 17.67
CA ASP A 24 15.49 6.66 16.48
C ASP A 24 14.98 7.42 15.25
N GLY A 25 15.47 7.01 14.07
CA GLY A 25 14.98 7.52 12.80
C GLY A 25 13.53 7.10 12.53
N ILE A 26 12.79 7.94 11.83
CA ILE A 26 11.42 7.66 11.37
C ILE A 26 11.49 7.26 9.90
N ALA A 27 10.92 6.10 9.57
CA ALA A 27 10.74 5.69 8.19
C ALA A 27 9.76 6.64 7.49
N VAL A 28 10.26 7.35 6.49
CA VAL A 28 9.50 8.26 5.61
C VAL A 28 9.59 7.83 4.14
N PHE A 29 10.08 6.61 3.89
CA PHE A 29 10.08 6.01 2.56
C PHE A 29 8.69 6.07 1.93
N GLY A 30 8.62 6.57 0.69
CA GLY A 30 7.38 6.75 -0.06
C GLY A 30 6.59 8.03 0.27
N PHE A 31 6.95 8.80 1.30
CA PHE A 31 6.16 9.98 1.71
C PHE A 31 6.11 11.03 0.62
N GLN A 32 7.24 11.33 -0.03
CA GLN A 32 7.30 12.30 -1.12
C GLN A 32 6.40 11.89 -2.28
N GLN A 33 6.52 10.64 -2.73
CA GLN A 33 5.77 10.08 -3.86
C GLN A 33 4.26 10.06 -3.61
N VAL A 34 3.86 9.69 -2.39
CA VAL A 34 2.44 9.66 -1.98
C VAL A 34 1.90 11.07 -1.84
N PHE A 35 2.68 12.01 -1.29
CA PHE A 35 2.28 13.41 -1.15
C PHE A 35 2.10 14.12 -2.50
N GLU A 36 2.90 13.78 -3.51
CA GLU A 36 2.79 14.32 -4.86
C GLU A 36 1.51 13.85 -5.59
N ARG A 37 1.07 12.61 -5.34
CA ARG A 37 -0.14 12.01 -5.96
C ARG A 37 -1.42 12.17 -5.11
N ALA A 38 -1.30 12.69 -3.91
CA ALA A 38 -2.39 12.90 -2.96
C ALA A 38 -3.44 13.88 -3.49
N LEU A 39 -4.70 13.65 -3.09
CA LEU A 39 -5.85 14.46 -3.46
C LEU A 39 -5.95 15.69 -2.56
N PRO A 40 -6.21 16.89 -3.10
CA PRO A 40 -6.48 18.06 -2.27
C PRO A 40 -7.87 17.96 -1.62
N LEU A 41 -7.93 18.21 -0.31
CA LEU A 41 -9.16 18.46 0.42
C LEU A 41 -9.17 19.92 0.89
N PHE A 42 -10.14 20.69 0.39
CA PHE A 42 -10.33 22.08 0.79
C PHE A 42 -11.19 22.15 2.05
N LEU A 43 -10.66 22.78 3.10
CA LEU A 43 -11.35 23.00 4.36
C LEU A 43 -12.20 24.27 4.29
N PRO A 44 -13.28 24.39 5.08
CA PRO A 44 -14.09 25.61 5.16
C PRO A 44 -13.27 26.86 5.56
N SER A 45 -12.12 26.68 6.21
CA SER A 45 -11.19 27.74 6.57
C SER A 45 -10.39 28.30 5.40
N GLY A 46 -10.58 27.81 4.17
CA GLY A 46 -9.85 28.21 2.97
C GLY A 46 -8.48 27.52 2.80
N HIS A 47 -8.07 26.67 3.73
CA HIS A 47 -6.84 25.90 3.65
C HIS A 47 -7.07 24.59 2.88
N ALA A 48 -6.04 24.11 2.17
CA ALA A 48 -6.05 22.78 1.56
C ALA A 48 -5.13 21.84 2.33
N ILE A 49 -5.60 20.63 2.60
CA ILE A 49 -4.77 19.51 3.05
C ILE A 49 -4.65 18.48 1.93
N ARG A 50 -3.59 17.68 1.92
CA ARG A 50 -3.43 16.58 0.96
C ARG A 50 -3.78 15.25 1.62
N LEU A 51 -4.72 14.52 1.03
CA LEU A 51 -5.13 13.19 1.45
C LEU A 51 -4.50 12.15 0.53
N PRO A 52 -3.76 11.16 1.08
CA PRO A 52 -3.26 10.07 0.26
C PRO A 52 -4.42 9.30 -0.36
N ARG A 53 -4.23 8.84 -1.59
CA ARG A 53 -5.10 7.85 -2.21
C ARG A 53 -4.93 6.50 -1.48
N PRO A 54 -5.88 5.55 -1.56
CA PRO A 54 -5.79 4.33 -0.76
C PRO A 54 -4.56 3.47 -1.08
N GLU A 55 -4.08 3.44 -2.32
CA GLU A 55 -2.81 2.81 -2.70
C GLU A 55 -1.60 3.49 -2.04
N GLY A 56 -1.58 4.83 -1.99
CA GLY A 56 -0.54 5.58 -1.30
C GLY A 56 -0.56 5.35 0.20
N TYR A 57 -1.75 5.32 0.81
CA TYR A 57 -1.94 4.98 2.22
C TYR A 57 -1.42 3.57 2.53
N SER A 58 -1.79 2.59 1.69
CA SER A 58 -1.38 1.19 1.81
C SER A 58 0.13 1.02 1.71
N LEU A 59 0.78 1.74 0.80
CA LEU A 59 2.24 1.79 0.69
C LEU A 59 2.90 2.24 1.99
N LEU A 60 2.45 3.36 2.56
CA LEU A 60 3.03 3.89 3.80
C LEU A 60 2.81 2.92 4.97
N LYS A 61 1.64 2.28 5.04
CA LYS A 61 1.31 1.30 6.08
C LYS A 61 2.07 -0.01 5.91
N LEU A 62 2.23 -0.52 4.70
CA LEU A 62 3.04 -1.69 4.41
C LEU A 62 4.50 -1.45 4.81
N ARG A 63 5.08 -0.32 4.40
CA ARG A 63 6.47 0.03 4.75
C ARG A 63 6.67 0.08 6.26
N ALA A 64 5.77 0.79 6.95
CA ALA A 64 5.75 0.88 8.40
C ALA A 64 5.62 -0.49 9.06
N TRP A 65 4.66 -1.29 8.62
CA TRP A 65 4.41 -2.61 9.16
C TRP A 65 5.61 -3.54 8.99
N LEU A 66 6.30 -3.50 7.84
CA LEU A 66 7.50 -4.29 7.60
C LEU A 66 8.65 -3.93 8.58
N ASP A 67 8.73 -2.69 9.04
CA ASP A 67 9.71 -2.28 10.07
C ASP A 67 9.35 -2.77 11.47
N ARG A 68 8.14 -2.44 11.94
CA ARG A 68 7.77 -2.56 13.37
C ARG A 68 6.80 -3.69 13.70
N ARG A 69 6.16 -4.30 12.70
CA ARG A 69 5.22 -5.43 12.84
C ARG A 69 4.10 -5.18 13.85
N THR A 70 3.54 -3.97 13.89
CA THR A 70 2.43 -3.66 14.81
C THR A 70 1.10 -4.18 14.28
N THR A 71 0.16 -4.46 15.18
CA THR A 71 -1.20 -4.88 14.79
C THR A 71 -1.94 -3.76 14.07
N GLY A 72 -1.80 -2.51 14.52
CA GLY A 72 -2.48 -1.37 13.92
C GLY A 72 -2.15 -1.19 12.44
N ASP A 73 -0.87 -1.31 12.05
CA ASP A 73 -0.52 -1.20 10.63
C ASP A 73 -1.02 -2.39 9.80
N ALA A 74 -1.09 -3.59 10.38
CA ALA A 74 -1.66 -4.76 9.70
C ALA A 74 -3.17 -4.59 9.48
N ASP A 75 -3.87 -4.08 10.49
CA ASP A 75 -5.31 -3.80 10.42
C ASP A 75 -5.59 -2.69 9.39
N ASP A 76 -4.72 -1.68 9.30
CA ASP A 76 -4.80 -0.62 8.29
C ASP A 76 -4.61 -1.13 6.86
N ILE A 77 -3.68 -2.08 6.64
CA ILE A 77 -3.51 -2.72 5.33
C ILE A 77 -4.75 -3.56 4.97
N ALA A 78 -5.29 -4.32 5.94
CA ALA A 78 -6.51 -5.10 5.75
C ALA A 78 -7.71 -4.21 5.39
N LEU A 79 -7.81 -3.03 6.00
CA LEU A 79 -8.83 -2.04 5.68
C LEU A 79 -8.69 -1.54 4.23
N ALA A 80 -7.47 -1.27 3.78
CA ALA A 80 -7.25 -0.80 2.41
C ALA A 80 -7.52 -1.89 1.35
N VAL A 81 -7.18 -3.15 1.63
CA VAL A 81 -7.60 -4.30 0.80
C VAL A 81 -9.13 -4.32 0.69
N HIS A 82 -9.83 -4.20 1.82
CA HIS A 82 -11.29 -4.17 1.82
C HIS A 82 -11.87 -2.99 1.02
N TRP A 83 -11.28 -1.79 1.11
CA TRP A 83 -11.71 -0.67 0.28
C TRP A 83 -11.57 -0.93 -1.22
N TYR A 84 -10.51 -1.63 -1.64
CA TYR A 84 -10.32 -2.01 -3.03
C TYR A 84 -11.33 -3.06 -3.49
N THR A 85 -11.62 -4.08 -2.66
CA THR A 85 -12.61 -5.11 -3.01
C THR A 85 -14.03 -4.57 -3.11
N GLU A 86 -14.37 -3.52 -2.35
CA GLU A 86 -15.70 -2.89 -2.39
C GLU A 86 -15.79 -1.72 -3.39
N SER A 87 -14.70 -1.35 -4.05
CA SER A 87 -14.67 -0.16 -4.90
C SER A 87 -15.29 -0.44 -6.27
N THR A 88 -16.37 0.28 -6.58
CA THR A 88 -16.98 0.28 -7.93
C THR A 88 -15.98 0.63 -9.02
N SER A 89 -15.07 1.58 -8.79
CA SER A 89 -14.09 1.98 -9.82
C SER A 89 -13.00 0.93 -10.03
N VAL A 90 -12.64 0.16 -8.99
CA VAL A 90 -11.72 -0.98 -9.13
C VAL A 90 -12.41 -2.10 -9.90
N ARG A 91 -13.68 -2.37 -9.58
CA ARG A 91 -14.48 -3.36 -10.30
C ARG A 91 -14.63 -2.98 -11.78
N GLU A 92 -14.93 -1.72 -12.10
CA GLU A 92 -14.98 -1.25 -13.49
C GLU A 92 -13.66 -1.51 -14.23
N ARG A 93 -12.52 -1.16 -13.63
CA ARG A 93 -11.18 -1.44 -14.20
C ARG A 93 -10.95 -2.93 -14.48
N LEU A 94 -11.40 -3.81 -13.58
CA LEU A 94 -11.30 -5.26 -13.76
C LEU A 94 -12.09 -5.76 -14.97
N TYR A 95 -13.22 -5.13 -15.28
CA TYR A 95 -14.06 -5.50 -16.42
C TYR A 95 -13.64 -4.82 -17.73
N ASP A 96 -12.93 -3.69 -17.65
CA ASP A 96 -12.35 -3.01 -18.82
C ASP A 96 -11.12 -3.77 -19.36
N ASP A 97 -10.33 -4.39 -18.49
CA ASP A 97 -9.21 -5.27 -18.84
C ASP A 97 -9.26 -6.58 -18.04
N LEU A 98 -9.73 -7.64 -18.71
CA LEU A 98 -9.96 -8.94 -18.11
C LEU A 98 -8.66 -9.70 -17.76
N ALA A 99 -7.47 -9.25 -18.18
CA ALA A 99 -6.22 -9.99 -17.98
C ALA A 99 -5.96 -10.33 -16.50
N VAL A 100 -6.24 -9.39 -15.59
CA VAL A 100 -6.09 -9.62 -14.15
C VAL A 100 -7.15 -10.59 -13.64
N LEU A 101 -8.40 -10.50 -14.12
CA LEU A 101 -9.45 -11.45 -13.74
C LEU A 101 -9.13 -12.86 -14.23
N GLU A 102 -8.71 -13.03 -15.48
CA GLU A 102 -8.33 -14.33 -16.06
C GLU A 102 -7.19 -14.99 -15.27
N THR A 103 -6.20 -14.20 -14.83
CA THR A 103 -5.08 -14.69 -14.01
C THR A 103 -5.53 -15.22 -12.64
N HIS A 104 -6.65 -14.74 -12.12
CA HIS A 104 -7.18 -15.10 -10.80
C HIS A 104 -8.53 -15.83 -10.88
N ASP A 105 -8.76 -16.62 -11.94
CA ASP A 105 -9.98 -17.44 -12.14
C ASP A 105 -11.30 -16.67 -11.98
N PHE A 106 -11.32 -15.42 -12.45
CA PHE A 106 -12.44 -14.47 -12.35
C PHE A 106 -12.89 -14.18 -10.90
N ASN A 107 -12.02 -14.41 -9.91
CA ASN A 107 -12.28 -14.03 -8.53
C ASN A 107 -12.00 -12.53 -8.34
N GLU A 108 -13.04 -11.71 -8.44
CA GLU A 108 -12.96 -10.24 -8.33
C GLU A 108 -12.24 -9.77 -7.05
N LEU A 109 -12.42 -10.51 -5.95
CA LEU A 109 -11.86 -10.18 -4.64
C LEU A 109 -10.34 -10.37 -4.64
N VAL A 110 -9.86 -11.50 -5.17
CA VAL A 110 -8.43 -11.79 -5.32
C VAL A 110 -7.80 -10.84 -6.35
N ALA A 111 -8.48 -10.61 -7.47
CA ALA A 111 -8.03 -9.69 -8.52
C ALA A 111 -7.96 -8.22 -8.04
N SER A 112 -8.91 -7.76 -7.23
CA SER A 112 -8.87 -6.41 -6.64
C SER A 112 -7.66 -6.21 -5.72
N ALA A 113 -7.28 -7.25 -4.96
CA ALA A 113 -6.09 -7.21 -4.12
C ALA A 113 -4.80 -7.14 -4.96
N HIS A 114 -4.76 -7.84 -6.10
CA HIS A 114 -3.69 -7.69 -7.08
C HIS A 114 -3.59 -6.25 -7.63
N ILE A 115 -4.73 -5.65 -7.99
CA ILE A 115 -4.74 -4.24 -8.43
C ILE A 115 -4.19 -3.31 -7.34
N LEU A 116 -4.54 -3.50 -6.07
CA LEU A 116 -3.97 -2.70 -4.98
C LEU A 116 -2.44 -2.80 -4.94
N GLY A 117 -1.90 -4.01 -5.07
CA GLY A 117 -0.46 -4.24 -5.12
C GLY A 117 0.20 -3.51 -6.30
N SER A 118 -0.40 -3.58 -7.49
CA SER A 118 0.09 -2.91 -8.69
C SER A 118 0.00 -1.38 -8.58
N ASP A 119 -1.13 -0.83 -8.15
CA ASP A 119 -1.31 0.60 -7.93
C ASP A 119 -0.32 1.15 -6.89
N MET A 120 -0.02 0.37 -5.84
CA MET A 120 1.00 0.68 -4.85
C MET A 120 2.40 0.76 -5.47
N ARG A 121 2.73 -0.20 -6.33
CA ARG A 121 4.01 -0.22 -7.04
C ARG A 121 4.18 1.03 -7.90
N GLN A 122 3.13 1.44 -8.61
CA GLN A 122 3.13 2.63 -9.48
C GLN A 122 3.30 3.95 -8.71
N GLN A 123 3.15 3.96 -7.37
CA GLN A 123 3.55 5.11 -6.56
C GLN A 123 5.07 5.28 -6.50
N LEU A 124 5.85 4.22 -6.69
CA LEU A 124 7.29 4.21 -6.46
C LEU A 124 8.09 4.39 -7.74
N SER A 125 9.34 4.82 -7.59
CA SER A 125 10.33 4.65 -8.65
C SER A 125 10.69 3.17 -8.79
N ALA A 126 11.20 2.73 -9.94
CA ALA A 126 11.62 1.33 -10.13
C ALA A 126 12.62 0.84 -9.06
N GLN A 127 13.55 1.72 -8.66
CA GLN A 127 14.50 1.43 -7.58
C GLN A 127 13.80 1.21 -6.22
N ASP A 128 12.86 2.09 -5.87
CA ASP A 128 12.14 2.01 -4.60
C ASP A 128 11.17 0.81 -4.58
N ALA A 129 10.51 0.53 -5.71
CA ALA A 129 9.66 -0.65 -5.88
C ALA A 129 10.47 -1.94 -5.67
N THR A 130 11.65 -2.04 -6.29
CA THR A 130 12.56 -3.18 -6.12
C THR A 130 12.97 -3.35 -4.65
N ALA A 131 13.34 -2.26 -3.97
CA ALA A 131 13.73 -2.29 -2.56
C ALA A 131 12.59 -2.75 -1.65
N LEU A 132 11.36 -2.30 -1.92
CA LEU A 132 10.17 -2.71 -1.18
C LEU A 132 9.82 -4.19 -1.43
N VAL A 133 9.83 -4.63 -2.68
CA VAL A 133 9.60 -6.04 -3.05
C VAL A 133 10.60 -6.96 -2.34
N SER A 134 11.90 -6.65 -2.40
CA SER A 134 12.90 -7.46 -1.70
C SER A 134 12.69 -7.46 -0.17
N LEU A 135 12.16 -6.38 0.40
CA LEU A 135 11.81 -6.35 1.82
C LEU A 135 10.61 -7.24 2.13
N VAL A 136 9.58 -7.20 1.28
CA VAL A 136 8.40 -8.07 1.37
C VAL A 136 8.80 -9.54 1.28
N GLU A 137 9.68 -9.91 0.34
CA GLU A 137 10.17 -11.29 0.20
C GLU A 137 10.91 -11.78 1.43
N ARG A 138 11.79 -10.94 2.02
CA ARG A 138 12.54 -11.30 3.23
C ARG A 138 11.67 -11.45 4.47
N ARG A 139 10.59 -10.67 4.56
CA ARG A 139 9.81 -10.51 5.80
C ARG A 139 8.51 -11.31 5.75
N GLY A 140 7.93 -11.50 4.57
CA GLY A 140 6.65 -12.16 4.33
C GLY A 140 5.44 -11.32 4.72
N LEU A 141 4.28 -11.68 4.15
CA LEU A 141 2.98 -11.06 4.42
C LEU A 141 1.96 -12.02 5.06
N HIS A 142 2.35 -13.25 5.39
CA HIS A 142 1.44 -14.31 5.88
C HIS A 142 0.63 -13.90 7.13
N ASP A 143 1.17 -13.02 7.97
CA ASP A 143 0.47 -12.48 9.14
C ASP A 143 -0.77 -11.63 8.78
N LEU A 144 -0.88 -11.14 7.53
CA LEU A 144 -2.05 -10.40 7.06
C LEU A 144 -3.27 -11.31 6.83
N THR A 145 -3.08 -12.60 6.58
CA THR A 145 -4.18 -13.54 6.27
C THR A 145 -5.25 -13.56 7.37
N SER A 146 -4.85 -13.51 8.64
CA SER A 146 -5.78 -13.48 9.77
C SER A 146 -6.38 -12.10 10.05
N ARG A 147 -5.92 -11.06 9.34
CA ARG A 147 -6.28 -9.65 9.57
C ARG A 147 -7.30 -9.12 8.58
N LEU A 148 -7.44 -9.77 7.42
CA LEU A 148 -8.40 -9.37 6.40
C LEU A 148 -9.82 -9.25 6.98
N ILE A 149 -10.47 -8.14 6.67
CA ILE A 149 -11.84 -7.80 7.11
C ILE A 149 -12.79 -7.87 5.92
N GLY A 150 -14.09 -8.02 6.18
CA GLY A 150 -15.10 -8.12 5.11
C GLY A 150 -15.06 -9.40 4.29
N LEU A 151 -14.08 -10.28 4.51
CA LEU A 151 -13.92 -11.55 3.80
C LEU A 151 -14.45 -12.75 4.60
N PRO A 152 -14.94 -13.81 3.92
CA PRO A 152 -15.25 -15.09 4.56
C PRO A 152 -14.12 -15.59 5.46
N HIS A 153 -14.44 -16.32 6.52
CA HIS A 153 -13.45 -16.96 7.42
C HIS A 153 -12.78 -18.19 6.77
N ASP A 154 -12.63 -18.17 5.46
CA ASP A 154 -11.91 -19.17 4.69
C ASP A 154 -10.42 -18.80 4.64
N ARG A 155 -9.59 -19.67 5.21
CA ARG A 155 -8.14 -19.42 5.29
C ARG A 155 -7.44 -19.54 3.93
N GLY A 156 -7.97 -20.37 3.02
CA GLY A 156 -7.44 -20.54 1.67
C GLY A 156 -7.64 -19.26 0.86
N LEU A 157 -8.89 -18.80 0.77
CA LEU A 157 -9.23 -17.55 0.09
C LEU A 157 -8.47 -16.36 0.66
N ARG A 158 -8.41 -16.20 1.98
CA ARG A 158 -7.66 -15.09 2.60
C ARG A 158 -6.17 -15.14 2.29
N ARG A 159 -5.61 -16.35 2.09
CA ARG A 159 -4.23 -16.51 1.67
C ARG A 159 -4.07 -16.11 0.21
N GLU A 160 -4.96 -16.56 -0.66
CA GLU A 160 -4.98 -16.18 -2.09
C GLU A 160 -5.03 -14.65 -2.26
N VAL A 161 -5.80 -13.95 -1.43
CA VAL A 161 -5.85 -12.48 -1.44
C VAL A 161 -4.51 -11.85 -1.09
N VAL A 162 -3.85 -12.33 -0.04
CA VAL A 162 -2.53 -11.82 0.36
C VAL A 162 -1.46 -12.15 -0.70
N ASP A 163 -1.54 -13.34 -1.28
CA ASP A 163 -0.61 -13.80 -2.32
C ASP A 163 -0.81 -12.97 -3.60
N ALA A 164 -2.06 -12.68 -4.00
CA ALA A 164 -2.38 -11.82 -5.13
C ALA A 164 -1.97 -10.36 -4.90
N PHE A 165 -2.17 -9.82 -3.71
CA PHE A 165 -1.65 -8.51 -3.31
C PHE A 165 -0.12 -8.43 -3.44
N ALA A 166 0.60 -9.46 -2.97
CA ALA A 166 2.04 -9.55 -3.13
C ALA A 166 2.45 -9.64 -4.61
N ALA A 167 1.75 -10.46 -5.40
CA ALA A 167 2.00 -10.63 -6.83
C ALA A 167 1.79 -9.32 -7.61
N GLY A 168 0.75 -8.54 -7.29
CA GLY A 168 0.53 -7.23 -7.90
C GLY A 168 1.66 -6.24 -7.63
N LEU A 169 2.20 -6.25 -6.40
CA LEU A 169 3.37 -5.43 -6.05
C LEU A 169 4.65 -5.85 -6.81
N GLN A 170 4.74 -7.13 -7.16
CA GLN A 170 5.87 -7.73 -7.88
C GLN A 170 5.75 -7.60 -9.40
N ALA A 171 4.54 -7.46 -9.94
CA ALA A 171 4.30 -7.30 -11.37
C ALA A 171 5.14 -6.14 -11.91
N ALA A 172 5.97 -6.41 -12.92
CA ALA A 172 6.65 -5.33 -13.62
C ALA A 172 5.60 -4.53 -14.42
N ASP A 173 5.87 -3.26 -14.66
CA ASP A 173 5.12 -2.55 -15.69
C ASP A 173 5.57 -3.18 -17.03
N ASP A 174 4.64 -3.72 -17.80
CA ASP A 174 4.93 -4.12 -19.18
C ASP A 174 5.23 -2.83 -19.96
N ASP A 175 6.47 -2.71 -20.47
CA ASP A 175 6.97 -1.57 -21.28
C ASP A 175 6.15 -1.33 -22.55
#